data_AF-A0AAQ3NKZ0-F1
#
_entry.id   AF-A0AAQ3NKZ0-F1
#
_cell.length_a   1.000
_cell.length_b   1.000
_cell.length_c   1.000
_cell.angle_alpha   90.00
_cell.angle_beta   90.00
_cell.angle_gamma   90.00
#
_symmetry.space_group_name_H-M   'P 1'
#
loop_
_entity.id
_entity.type
_entity.pdbx_description
1 polymer ?
#
loop_
_entity_poly.entity_id
_entity_poly.type
_entity_poly.pdbx_seq_one_letter_code
_entity_poly.pdbx_strand_id
1 'polypeptide(L)'
;MVSARIFPGKAVELILPKDPGLKYNPTSVIFLKIPTISHLQWHSFSIISSSRADNHILSVIIKCEGWWTNSLHDLINAELDKTEDKRKGIPVAIEGPYGPASLDFLRYDTLLLVAGGSGITPFLSILAEANSAASKSKFPSTIQLVYVIKKAEDFCLLHSISHMLLNQSTKSFHLNLKLFVTRETQAGVGIRELLNEFFKARTLQVNSVCSNYAAYGPESPSWMAAIAGFCSITFLIFLICFNHIIISSGKRSKMDKEKTPSWVVDLLLMAAFVLALACSASVAGFLRWRRLKKGIPQISHREIEALDLCSDEARNALEAHEVYFGGRPNFKEIFGKLRNESDGSNIGVLVCGPESMKESVALACKQESDCFNAKRTESCFTFHTLNFTL
;
A
#
# COMPACT_ATOMS: atom_id res chain seq x y z
N MET A 1 8.95 -12.06 -3.35
CA MET A 1 7.82 -12.15 -2.38
C MET A 1 8.29 -12.93 -1.18
N VAL A 2 7.90 -12.52 0.04
CA VAL A 2 8.24 -13.24 1.29
C VAL A 2 7.25 -14.38 1.51
N SER A 3 5.95 -14.07 1.44
CA SER A 3 4.89 -15.07 1.56
C SER A 3 3.61 -14.57 0.88
N ALA A 4 2.69 -15.50 0.64
CA ALA A 4 1.34 -15.20 0.18
C ALA A 4 0.31 -15.97 1.01
N ARG A 5 -0.88 -15.41 1.19
CA ARG A 5 -2.02 -16.08 1.81
C ARG A 5 -3.22 -16.08 0.88
N ILE A 6 -3.92 -17.20 0.81
CA ILE A 6 -5.16 -17.35 0.05
C ILE A 6 -6.32 -17.50 1.01
N PHE A 7 -7.38 -16.72 0.77
CA PHE A 7 -8.62 -16.74 1.54
C PHE A 7 -9.78 -17.37 0.76
N PRO A 8 -10.79 -17.93 1.45
CA PRO A 8 -11.96 -18.54 0.80
C PRO A 8 -12.72 -17.62 -0.17
N GLY A 9 -12.80 -16.31 0.10
CA GLY A 9 -13.48 -15.31 -0.74
C GLY A 9 -12.73 -14.88 -2.00
N LYS A 10 -11.89 -15.76 -2.57
CA LYS A 10 -10.98 -15.44 -3.69
C LYS A 10 -10.19 -14.15 -3.44
N ALA A 11 -9.63 -14.01 -2.25
CA ALA A 11 -8.70 -12.93 -1.93
C ALA A 11 -7.30 -13.50 -1.72
N VAL A 12 -6.30 -12.70 -2.07
CA VAL A 12 -4.89 -13.04 -1.93
C VAL A 12 -4.19 -11.91 -1.19
N GLU A 13 -3.57 -12.21 -0.05
CA GLU A 13 -2.64 -11.30 0.62
C GLU A 13 -1.22 -11.62 0.16
N LEU A 14 -0.50 -10.63 -0.37
CA LEU A 14 0.91 -10.73 -0.72
C LEU A 14 1.73 -9.98 0.32
N ILE A 15 2.73 -10.66 0.89
CA ILE A 15 3.68 -10.08 1.85
C ILE A 15 5.02 -9.94 1.12
N LEU A 16 5.46 -8.69 1.00
CA LEU A 16 6.57 -8.26 0.15
C LEU A 16 7.70 -7.71 1.04
N PRO A 17 8.97 -7.99 0.70
CA PRO A 17 10.10 -7.48 1.46
C PRO A 17 10.31 -6.01 1.14
N LYS A 18 10.61 -5.22 2.18
CA LYS A 18 10.76 -3.77 2.12
C LYS A 18 12.07 -3.35 2.79
N ASP A 19 12.73 -2.35 2.21
CA ASP A 19 13.87 -1.72 2.88
C ASP A 19 13.41 -0.91 4.12
N PRO A 20 14.14 -0.94 5.26
CA PRO A 20 13.81 -0.15 6.44
C PRO A 20 13.76 1.37 6.19
N GLY A 21 14.56 1.87 5.25
CA GLY A 21 14.59 3.27 4.84
C GLY A 21 13.40 3.67 3.98
N LEU A 22 12.67 2.71 3.39
CA LEU A 22 11.46 3.00 2.63
C LEU A 22 10.29 3.29 3.59
N LYS A 23 9.95 4.56 3.72
CA LYS A 23 8.81 5.05 4.49
C LYS A 23 7.67 5.43 3.57
N TYR A 24 6.44 5.16 4.02
CA TYR A 24 5.22 5.45 3.28
C TYR A 24 4.10 5.77 4.26
N ASN A 25 3.17 6.58 3.77
CA ASN A 25 2.00 7.01 4.51
C ASN A 25 0.84 6.03 4.30
N PRO A 26 -0.11 5.92 5.25
CA PRO A 26 -1.41 5.30 4.98
C PRO A 26 -2.03 5.79 3.69
N THR A 27 -2.87 4.93 3.12
CA THR A 27 -3.54 5.12 1.82
C THR A 27 -2.59 5.21 0.63
N SER A 28 -1.33 4.78 0.79
CA SER A 28 -0.39 4.64 -0.32
C SER A 28 -0.72 3.40 -1.17
N VAL A 29 -0.40 3.49 -2.46
CA VAL A 29 -0.54 2.41 -3.44
C VAL A 29 0.84 2.00 -3.98
N ILE A 30 0.95 0.75 -4.41
CA ILE A 30 2.07 0.26 -5.21
C ILE A 30 1.56 -0.24 -6.55
N PHE A 31 2.41 -0.15 -7.58
CA PHE A 31 2.21 -0.86 -8.83
C PHE A 31 2.95 -2.19 -8.77
N LEU A 32 2.24 -3.26 -9.07
CA LEU A 32 2.74 -4.62 -8.98
C LEU A 32 2.69 -5.28 -10.36
N LYS A 33 3.78 -5.96 -10.69
CA LYS A 33 3.92 -6.77 -11.91
C LYS A 33 4.44 -8.15 -11.57
N ILE A 34 3.81 -9.16 -12.15
CA ILE A 34 4.20 -10.57 -12.00
C ILE A 34 4.52 -11.10 -13.40
N PRO A 35 5.80 -11.20 -13.78
CA PRO A 35 6.22 -11.61 -15.12
C PRO A 35 5.68 -12.99 -15.54
N THR A 36 5.42 -13.88 -14.58
CA THR A 36 4.82 -15.20 -14.83
C THR A 36 3.39 -15.11 -15.35
N ILE A 37 2.65 -14.05 -15.03
CA ILE A 37 1.28 -13.80 -15.50
C ILE A 37 1.31 -12.88 -16.72
N SER A 38 2.05 -11.78 -16.64
CA SER A 38 2.16 -10.79 -17.70
C SER A 38 3.52 -10.08 -17.65
N HIS A 39 4.18 -10.02 -18.80
CA HIS A 39 5.51 -9.40 -18.92
C HIS A 39 5.49 -7.87 -18.81
N LEU A 40 4.35 -7.24 -19.17
CA LEU A 40 4.27 -5.80 -19.38
C LEU A 40 3.23 -5.10 -18.49
N GLN A 41 2.23 -5.82 -17.98
CA GLN A 41 1.14 -5.19 -17.23
C GLN A 41 1.52 -4.92 -15.78
N TRP A 42 1.18 -3.72 -15.34
CA TRP A 42 1.30 -3.24 -13.97
C TRP A 42 -0.09 -2.99 -13.42
N HIS A 43 -0.35 -3.43 -12.20
CA HIS A 43 -1.63 -3.27 -11.53
C HIS A 43 -1.42 -2.55 -10.20
N SER A 44 -2.24 -1.53 -9.93
CA SER A 44 -2.16 -0.76 -8.70
C SER A 44 -2.92 -1.43 -7.57
N PHE A 45 -2.29 -1.54 -6.40
CA PHE A 45 -2.90 -2.06 -5.19
C PHE A 45 -2.56 -1.18 -3.99
N SER A 46 -3.56 -0.90 -3.16
CA SER A 46 -3.40 -0.20 -1.90
C SER A 46 -2.61 -1.06 -0.92
N ILE A 47 -1.63 -0.43 -0.28
CA ILE A 47 -0.89 -1.01 0.83
C ILE A 47 -1.85 -1.13 2.02
N ILE A 48 -1.79 -2.24 2.76
CA ILE A 48 -2.61 -2.45 3.97
C ILE A 48 -1.78 -2.44 5.26
N SER A 49 -0.46 -2.63 5.17
CA SER A 49 0.46 -2.51 6.30
C SER A 49 0.77 -1.05 6.65
N SER A 50 1.34 -0.83 7.84
CA SER A 50 1.93 0.47 8.22
C SER A 50 3.46 0.41 8.19
N SER A 51 4.09 1.47 7.70
CA SER A 51 5.55 1.62 7.64
C SER A 51 6.21 1.83 9.01
N ARG A 52 5.39 2.04 10.05
CA ARG A 52 5.80 2.14 11.46
C ARG A 52 5.59 0.84 12.23
N ALA A 53 4.55 0.07 11.85
CA ALA A 53 4.28 -1.25 12.43
C ALA A 53 5.44 -2.21 12.16
N ASP A 54 5.86 -2.28 10.89
CA ASP A 54 6.92 -3.18 10.43
C ASP A 54 7.84 -2.44 9.45
N ASN A 55 9.15 -2.49 9.75
CA ASN A 55 10.15 -1.82 8.93
C ASN A 55 10.61 -2.68 7.74
N HIS A 56 10.36 -3.98 7.75
CA HIS A 56 10.93 -4.94 6.82
C HIS A 56 9.91 -5.54 5.84
N ILE A 57 8.61 -5.39 6.09
CA ILE A 57 7.58 -5.89 5.19
C ILE A 57 6.64 -4.79 4.70
N LEU A 58 5.99 -5.12 3.59
CA LEU A 58 4.88 -4.40 2.99
C LEU A 58 3.83 -5.45 2.60
N SER A 59 2.57 -5.25 2.95
CA SER A 59 1.50 -6.14 2.51
C SER A 59 0.46 -5.44 1.65
N VAL A 60 -0.10 -6.20 0.71
CA VAL A 60 -1.27 -5.83 -0.09
C VAL A 60 -2.26 -6.99 -0.07
N ILE A 61 -3.55 -6.68 -0.07
CA ILE A 61 -4.61 -7.69 -0.23
C ILE A 61 -5.38 -7.41 -1.52
N ILE A 62 -5.53 -8.46 -2.32
CA ILE A 62 -6.03 -8.40 -3.69
C ILE A 62 -7.27 -9.26 -3.75
N LYS A 63 -8.42 -8.63 -4.01
CA LYS A 63 -9.64 -9.35 -4.34
C LYS A 63 -9.60 -9.79 -5.80
N CYS A 64 -9.89 -11.06 -6.07
CA CYS A 64 -9.80 -11.62 -7.41
C CYS A 64 -11.12 -11.46 -8.18
N GLU A 65 -11.19 -10.41 -9.00
CA GLU A 65 -12.37 -10.10 -9.82
C GLU A 65 -12.08 -10.08 -11.34
N GLY A 66 -10.81 -9.91 -11.74
CA GLY A 66 -10.38 -9.88 -13.15
C GLY A 66 -9.51 -11.07 -13.55
N TRP A 67 -9.25 -11.22 -14.86
CA TRP A 67 -8.41 -12.32 -15.38
C TRP A 67 -7.03 -12.33 -14.71
N TRP A 68 -6.37 -11.17 -14.60
CA TRP A 68 -5.02 -11.08 -14.03
C TRP A 68 -4.99 -11.52 -12.56
N THR A 69 -5.95 -11.05 -11.77
CA THR A 69 -6.04 -11.40 -10.35
C THR A 69 -6.45 -12.87 -10.14
N ASN A 70 -7.28 -13.43 -11.02
CA ASN A 70 -7.61 -14.85 -11.00
C ASN A 70 -6.39 -15.70 -11.36
N SER A 71 -5.62 -15.32 -12.38
CA SER A 71 -4.36 -15.98 -12.71
C SER A 71 -3.34 -15.93 -11.57
N LEU A 72 -3.31 -14.85 -10.80
CA LEU A 72 -2.49 -14.75 -9.58
C LEU A 72 -2.93 -15.76 -8.52
N HIS A 73 -4.23 -15.81 -8.24
CA HIS A 73 -4.79 -16.78 -7.31
C HIS A 73 -4.48 -18.23 -7.72
N ASP A 74 -4.66 -18.56 -8.98
CA ASP A 74 -4.42 -19.91 -9.51
C ASP A 74 -2.93 -20.26 -9.49
N LEU A 75 -2.06 -19.30 -9.81
CA LEU A 75 -0.60 -19.46 -9.72
C LEU A 75 -0.15 -19.78 -8.30
N ILE A 76 -0.69 -19.09 -7.29
CA ILE A 76 -0.31 -19.33 -5.88
C ILE A 76 -0.89 -20.66 -5.39
N ASN A 77 -2.12 -21.03 -5.76
CA ASN A 77 -2.68 -22.36 -5.44
C ASN A 77 -1.84 -23.48 -6.04
N ALA A 78 -1.47 -23.37 -7.32
CA ALA A 78 -0.63 -24.36 -7.98
C ALA A 78 0.76 -24.51 -7.32
N GLU A 79 1.26 -23.46 -6.65
CA GLU A 79 2.50 -23.50 -5.90
C GLU A 79 2.33 -24.10 -4.50
N LEU A 80 1.18 -23.86 -3.86
CA LEU A 80 0.81 -24.48 -2.59
C LEU A 80 0.67 -26.00 -2.69
N ASP A 81 0.14 -26.50 -3.80
CA ASP A 81 -0.07 -27.93 -4.05
C ASP A 81 1.25 -28.69 -4.32
N LYS A 82 2.38 -27.99 -4.50
CA LYS A 82 3.70 -28.59 -4.67
C LYS A 82 4.34 -28.92 -3.33
N THR A 83 5.09 -30.03 -3.30
CA THR A 83 6.00 -30.39 -2.19
C THR A 83 7.05 -29.29 -1.96
N GLU A 84 7.45 -29.07 -0.71
CA GLU A 84 8.33 -27.95 -0.32
C GLU A 84 9.62 -27.86 -1.14
N ASP A 85 10.24 -29.01 -1.42
CA ASP A 85 11.49 -29.11 -2.21
C ASP A 85 11.35 -28.67 -3.68
N LYS A 86 10.12 -28.62 -4.19
CA LYS A 86 9.80 -28.22 -5.57
C LYS A 86 9.25 -26.80 -5.66
N ARG A 87 9.09 -26.12 -4.52
CA ARG A 87 8.51 -24.78 -4.49
C ARG A 87 9.48 -23.77 -5.12
N LYS A 88 9.02 -23.06 -6.14
CA LYS A 88 9.74 -21.95 -6.78
C LYS A 88 9.20 -20.62 -6.26
N GLY A 89 10.10 -19.67 -6.01
CA GLY A 89 9.70 -18.30 -5.69
C GLY A 89 8.97 -17.65 -6.87
N ILE A 90 7.87 -16.96 -6.58
CA ILE A 90 7.15 -16.17 -7.59
C ILE A 90 7.88 -14.82 -7.74
N PRO A 91 8.41 -14.50 -8.95
CA PRO A 91 9.05 -13.22 -9.19
C PRO A 91 7.99 -12.11 -9.20
N VAL A 92 8.23 -11.06 -8.41
CA VAL A 92 7.35 -9.90 -8.29
C VAL A 92 8.20 -8.65 -8.49
N ALA A 93 7.79 -7.78 -9.41
CA ALA A 93 8.32 -6.44 -9.57
C ALA A 93 7.34 -5.43 -8.95
N ILE A 94 7.90 -4.45 -8.26
CA ILE A 94 7.14 -3.44 -7.49
C ILE A 94 7.65 -2.06 -7.89
N GLU A 95 6.73 -1.14 -8.07
CA GLU A 95 6.97 0.28 -8.28
C GLU A 95 6.13 1.09 -7.28
N GLY A 96 6.66 2.21 -6.80
CA GLY A 96 6.10 3.00 -5.71
C GLY A 96 6.90 2.89 -4.41
N PRO A 97 6.31 3.23 -3.25
CA PRO A 97 4.90 3.56 -3.01
C PRO A 97 4.53 4.99 -3.43
N TYR A 98 3.28 5.17 -3.87
CA TYR A 98 2.67 6.46 -4.19
C TYR A 98 1.57 6.75 -3.18
N GLY A 99 1.64 7.87 -2.49
CA GLY A 99 0.66 8.19 -1.46
C GLY A 99 0.64 9.67 -1.11
N PRO A 100 -0.25 10.05 -0.18
CA PRO A 100 -0.38 11.44 0.23
C PRO A 100 0.89 11.93 0.93
N ALA A 101 1.22 13.21 0.78
CA ALA A 101 2.35 13.83 1.48
C ALA A 101 2.07 14.03 2.98
N SER A 102 0.80 14.25 3.35
CA SER A 102 0.32 14.49 4.71
C SER A 102 -0.81 13.55 5.09
N LEU A 103 -1.01 13.37 6.41
CA LEU A 103 -2.09 12.57 6.97
C LEU A 103 -3.23 13.46 7.46
N ASP A 104 -3.99 13.99 6.51
CA ASP A 104 -5.04 14.96 6.78
C ASP A 104 -6.15 14.44 7.70
N PHE A 105 -6.34 13.12 7.77
CA PHE A 105 -7.31 12.48 8.66
C PHE A 105 -6.92 12.55 10.14
N LEU A 106 -5.67 12.88 10.49
CA LEU A 106 -5.24 13.05 11.89
C LEU A 106 -5.81 14.31 12.57
N ARG A 107 -6.45 15.22 11.80
CA ARG A 107 -7.01 16.46 12.33
C ARG A 107 -8.36 16.28 13.03
N TYR A 108 -8.98 15.11 12.89
CA TYR A 108 -10.29 14.80 13.46
C TYR A 108 -10.16 14.03 14.76
N ASP A 109 -11.10 14.26 15.67
CA ASP A 109 -11.18 13.52 16.93
C ASP A 109 -11.92 12.19 16.74
N THR A 110 -12.88 12.16 15.79
CA THR A 110 -13.64 10.97 15.37
C THR A 110 -13.53 10.76 13.87
N LEU A 111 -13.32 9.51 13.42
CA LEU A 111 -13.36 9.14 12.01
C LEU A 111 -14.52 8.21 11.70
N LEU A 112 -15.26 8.53 10.63
CA LEU A 112 -16.22 7.65 9.99
C LEU A 112 -15.63 7.14 8.66
N LEU A 113 -15.23 5.88 8.63
CA LEU A 113 -14.68 5.21 7.45
C LEU A 113 -15.79 4.41 6.77
N VAL A 114 -16.14 4.72 5.53
CA VAL A 114 -17.20 4.02 4.78
C VAL A 114 -16.60 3.32 3.57
N ALA A 115 -16.49 1.99 3.64
CA ALA A 115 -15.89 1.15 2.61
C ALA A 115 -16.92 0.31 1.86
N GLY A 116 -16.70 0.12 0.56
CA GLY A 116 -17.48 -0.78 -0.29
C GLY A 116 -16.58 -1.77 -1.02
N GLY A 117 -16.77 -3.08 -0.79
CA GLY A 117 -15.98 -4.14 -1.44
C GLY A 117 -14.46 -3.97 -1.25
N SER A 118 -13.68 -4.04 -2.34
CA SER A 118 -12.22 -3.84 -2.30
C SER A 118 -11.79 -2.43 -1.86
N GLY A 119 -12.72 -1.48 -1.80
CA GLY A 119 -12.51 -0.12 -1.28
C GLY A 119 -12.16 -0.08 0.22
N ILE A 120 -12.18 -1.20 0.94
CA ILE A 120 -11.71 -1.29 2.32
C ILE A 120 -10.20 -1.16 2.47
N THR A 121 -9.44 -1.54 1.45
CA THR A 121 -7.98 -1.64 1.48
C THR A 121 -7.24 -0.39 1.97
N PRO A 122 -7.55 0.85 1.55
CA PRO A 122 -6.89 2.04 2.09
C PRO A 122 -7.16 2.23 3.59
N PHE A 123 -8.34 1.88 4.08
CA PHE A 123 -8.68 2.01 5.50
C PHE A 123 -7.94 1.00 6.38
N LEU A 124 -7.60 -0.18 5.84
CA LEU A 124 -6.76 -1.14 6.56
C LEU A 124 -5.39 -0.52 6.91
N SER A 125 -4.79 0.27 6.01
CA SER A 125 -3.54 0.97 6.32
C SER A 125 -3.70 2.10 7.34
N ILE A 126 -4.84 2.79 7.34
CA ILE A 126 -5.15 3.80 8.37
C ILE A 126 -5.27 3.12 9.73
N LEU A 127 -5.97 1.98 9.80
CA LEU A 127 -6.14 1.20 11.02
C LEU A 127 -4.81 0.59 11.50
N ALA A 128 -3.97 0.08 10.60
CA ALA A 128 -2.65 -0.43 10.93
C ALA A 128 -1.73 0.67 11.50
N GLU A 129 -1.80 1.88 10.94
CA GLU A 129 -1.09 3.05 11.45
C GLU A 129 -1.62 3.49 12.82
N ALA A 130 -2.94 3.52 12.99
CA ALA A 130 -3.61 3.82 14.25
C ALA A 130 -3.15 2.88 15.37
N ASN A 131 -3.07 1.58 15.08
CA ASN A 131 -2.63 0.56 16.02
C ASN A 131 -1.14 0.71 16.39
N SER A 132 -0.34 1.28 15.49
CA SER A 132 1.11 1.45 15.66
C SER A 132 1.49 2.80 16.26
N ALA A 133 0.54 3.73 16.35
CA ALA A 133 0.70 5.05 16.92
C ALA A 133 0.84 4.96 18.45
N ALA A 134 2.05 4.62 18.94
CA ALA A 134 2.39 4.67 20.35
C ALA A 134 2.29 6.11 20.88
N SER A 135 1.25 6.41 21.70
CA SER A 135 0.96 7.54 22.62
C SER A 135 1.38 8.99 22.29
N LYS A 136 2.13 9.26 21.21
CA LYS A 136 2.78 10.53 20.89
C LYS A 136 2.17 11.25 19.68
N SER A 137 1.35 10.58 18.88
CA SER A 137 0.59 11.21 17.79
C SER A 137 -0.88 11.32 18.16
N LYS A 138 -1.46 12.49 17.92
CA LYS A 138 -2.89 12.76 18.07
C LYS A 138 -3.64 11.96 17.00
N PHE A 139 -3.90 10.68 17.29
CA PHE A 139 -4.75 9.84 16.47
C PHE A 139 -6.21 10.01 16.96
N PRO A 140 -7.21 9.98 16.06
CA PRO A 140 -8.62 9.98 16.44
C PRO A 140 -8.91 8.96 17.53
N SER A 141 -9.64 9.37 18.57
CA SER A 141 -9.97 8.53 19.73
C SER A 141 -11.02 7.47 19.39
N THR A 142 -11.90 7.76 18.43
CA THR A 142 -12.95 6.86 17.97
C THR A 142 -12.92 6.71 16.46
N ILE A 143 -12.93 5.48 15.98
CA ILE A 143 -13.02 5.13 14.57
C ILE A 143 -14.22 4.24 14.36
N GLN A 144 -15.20 4.72 13.60
CA GLN A 144 -16.34 3.93 13.16
C GLN A 144 -16.13 3.49 11.72
N LEU A 145 -16.05 2.18 11.49
CA LEU A 145 -15.91 1.56 10.19
C LEU A 145 -17.26 0.99 9.74
N VAL A 146 -17.85 1.57 8.71
CA VAL A 146 -19.00 1.02 7.99
C VAL A 146 -18.47 0.27 6.77
N TYR A 147 -18.57 -1.06 6.76
CA TYR A 147 -18.09 -1.88 5.66
C TYR A 147 -19.25 -2.56 4.93
N VAL A 148 -19.38 -2.28 3.64
CA VAL A 148 -20.46 -2.78 2.78
C VAL A 148 -19.90 -3.80 1.80
N ILE A 149 -20.38 -5.04 1.90
CA ILE A 149 -20.00 -6.15 1.03
C ILE A 149 -21.21 -6.76 0.34
N LYS A 150 -20.97 -7.44 -0.79
CA LYS A 150 -22.02 -8.14 -1.53
C LYS A 150 -22.36 -9.46 -0.85
N LYS A 151 -21.35 -10.19 -0.41
CA LYS A 151 -21.42 -11.55 0.12
C LYS A 151 -20.54 -11.69 1.36
N ALA A 152 -20.88 -12.59 2.28
CA ALA A 152 -20.10 -12.80 3.51
C ALA A 152 -18.65 -13.24 3.23
N GLU A 153 -18.38 -13.91 2.10
CA GLU A 153 -17.04 -14.35 1.70
C GLU A 153 -16.02 -13.19 1.59
N ASP A 154 -16.48 -11.98 1.26
CA ASP A 154 -15.65 -10.78 1.13
C ASP A 154 -15.19 -10.23 2.50
N PHE A 155 -15.70 -10.78 3.61
CA PHE A 155 -15.28 -10.45 4.96
C PHE A 155 -13.80 -10.78 5.21
N CYS A 156 -13.25 -11.75 4.49
CA CYS A 156 -11.83 -12.10 4.57
C CYS A 156 -10.87 -10.93 4.29
N LEU A 157 -11.32 -9.87 3.60
CA LEU A 157 -10.51 -8.67 3.38
C LEU A 157 -10.13 -7.94 4.68
N LEU A 158 -10.88 -8.16 5.77
CA LEU A 158 -10.59 -7.62 7.10
C LEU A 158 -9.54 -8.43 7.89
N HIS A 159 -8.96 -9.49 7.32
CA HIS A 159 -8.02 -10.37 8.02
C HIS A 159 -6.84 -9.62 8.67
N SER A 160 -6.33 -8.59 8.01
CA SER A 160 -5.21 -7.77 8.51
C SER A 160 -5.50 -7.01 9.81
N ILE A 161 -6.77 -6.79 10.13
CA ILE A 161 -7.21 -6.11 11.36
C ILE A 161 -7.91 -7.08 12.34
N SER A 162 -7.78 -8.40 12.11
CA SER A 162 -8.36 -9.45 12.95
C SER A 162 -8.13 -9.25 14.45
N HIS A 163 -6.88 -8.95 14.84
CA HIS A 163 -6.51 -8.70 16.23
C HIS A 163 -7.17 -7.45 16.82
N MET A 164 -7.47 -6.45 15.99
CA MET A 164 -8.10 -5.19 16.42
C MET A 164 -9.60 -5.37 16.65
N LEU A 165 -10.23 -6.25 15.87
CA LEU A 165 -11.65 -6.61 16.03
C LEU A 165 -11.87 -7.51 17.27
N LEU A 166 -10.86 -8.31 17.62
CA LEU A 166 -10.94 -9.24 18.75
C LEU A 166 -10.51 -8.62 20.08
N ASN A 167 -9.55 -7.70 20.05
CA ASN A 167 -8.95 -7.14 21.23
C ASN A 167 -9.13 -5.62 21.22
N GLN A 168 -10.28 -5.16 21.72
CA GLN A 168 -10.56 -3.72 21.92
C GLN A 168 -9.69 -3.08 23.01
N SER A 169 -8.80 -3.84 23.68
CA SER A 169 -7.91 -3.35 24.74
C SER A 169 -6.59 -2.78 24.19
N THR A 170 -6.64 -2.00 23.11
CA THR A 170 -5.51 -1.13 22.75
C THR A 170 -5.80 0.27 23.28
N LYS A 171 -4.95 0.78 24.17
CA LYS A 171 -5.15 2.06 24.89
C LYS A 171 -5.20 3.30 23.97
N SER A 172 -5.14 3.14 22.65
CA SER A 172 -4.97 4.23 21.67
C SER A 172 -6.27 4.72 21.03
N PHE A 173 -7.22 3.84 20.69
CA PHE A 173 -8.51 4.24 20.10
C PHE A 173 -9.57 3.13 20.18
N HIS A 174 -10.85 3.52 20.09
CA HIS A 174 -11.99 2.60 20.01
C HIS A 174 -12.40 2.37 18.55
N LEU A 175 -12.43 1.11 18.11
CA LEU A 175 -12.89 0.70 16.78
C LEU A 175 -14.30 0.12 16.89
N ASN A 176 -15.27 0.71 16.19
CA ASN A 176 -16.60 0.14 16.01
C ASN A 176 -16.77 -0.29 14.54
N LEU A 177 -17.23 -1.51 14.29
CA LEU A 177 -17.41 -2.06 12.95
C LEU A 177 -18.90 -2.32 12.74
N LYS A 178 -19.46 -1.75 11.68
CA LYS A 178 -20.80 -2.06 11.18
C LYS A 178 -20.67 -2.70 9.80
N LEU A 179 -20.87 -4.01 9.74
CA LEU A 179 -20.80 -4.81 8.52
C LEU A 179 -22.18 -4.93 7.87
N PHE A 180 -22.28 -4.61 6.58
CA PHE A 180 -23.51 -4.74 5.80
C PHE A 180 -23.28 -5.72 4.64
N VAL A 181 -23.96 -6.87 4.68
CA VAL A 181 -23.96 -7.89 3.62
C VAL A 181 -25.23 -7.73 2.78
N THR A 182 -25.08 -7.26 1.54
CA THR A 182 -26.19 -6.71 0.75
C THR A 182 -26.90 -7.71 -0.17
N ARG A 183 -26.30 -8.88 -0.49
CA ARG A 183 -26.91 -9.89 -1.40
C ARG A 183 -27.21 -11.23 -0.74
N GLU A 184 -27.00 -11.34 0.56
CA GLU A 184 -27.28 -12.56 1.33
C GLU A 184 -28.24 -12.22 2.45
N THR A 185 -29.19 -13.12 2.71
CA THR A 185 -30.15 -13.03 3.79
C THR A 185 -29.86 -14.19 4.74
N GLN A 186 -29.12 -13.90 5.82
CA GLN A 186 -28.89 -14.84 6.92
C GLN A 186 -29.33 -14.18 8.22
N ALA A 187 -29.93 -14.95 9.11
CA ALA A 187 -30.33 -14.45 10.42
C ALA A 187 -29.29 -14.85 11.46
N GLY A 188 -28.80 -13.87 12.24
CA GLY A 188 -28.09 -14.13 13.49
C GLY A 188 -26.65 -14.64 13.39
N VAL A 189 -25.97 -14.51 12.25
CA VAL A 189 -24.53 -14.80 12.16
C VAL A 189 -23.74 -13.62 12.72
N GLY A 190 -23.03 -13.84 13.83
CA GLY A 190 -22.18 -12.83 14.46
C GLY A 190 -20.81 -12.73 13.78
N ILE A 191 -20.03 -11.74 14.19
CA ILE A 191 -18.66 -11.56 13.69
C ILE A 191 -17.78 -12.76 14.04
N ARG A 192 -18.02 -13.42 15.18
CA ARG A 192 -17.26 -14.59 15.62
C ARG A 192 -17.31 -15.72 14.62
N GLU A 193 -18.51 -16.03 14.17
CA GLU A 193 -18.76 -17.07 13.18
C GLU A 193 -18.07 -16.72 11.85
N LEU A 194 -18.21 -15.47 11.41
CA LEU A 194 -17.55 -14.98 10.19
C LEU A 194 -16.02 -15.02 10.28
N LEU A 195 -15.44 -14.66 11.43
CA LEU A 195 -14.00 -14.76 11.67
C LEU A 195 -13.54 -16.22 11.58
N ASN A 196 -14.22 -17.13 12.27
CA ASN A 196 -13.85 -18.55 12.27
C ASN A 196 -14.02 -19.21 10.90
N GLU A 197 -15.01 -18.78 10.12
CA GLU A 197 -15.28 -19.34 8.79
C GLU A 197 -14.32 -18.78 7.74
N PHE A 198 -14.17 -17.45 7.66
CA PHE A 198 -13.53 -16.80 6.53
C PHE A 198 -12.05 -16.42 6.77
N PHE A 199 -11.53 -16.49 8.01
CA PHE A 199 -10.11 -16.20 8.27
C PHE A 199 -9.23 -17.46 8.23
N LYS A 200 -9.78 -18.62 7.83
CA LYS A 200 -9.02 -19.83 7.52
C LYS A 200 -8.22 -19.66 6.23
N ALA A 201 -7.06 -18.99 6.35
CA ALA A 201 -6.17 -18.74 5.23
C ALA A 201 -5.19 -19.91 5.01
N ARG A 202 -4.88 -20.21 3.75
CA ARG A 202 -3.76 -21.09 3.38
C ARG A 202 -2.54 -20.25 3.07
N THR A 203 -1.43 -20.51 3.75
CA THR A 203 -0.20 -19.71 3.66
C THR A 203 0.87 -20.40 2.81
N LEU A 204 1.36 -19.70 1.79
CA LEU A 204 2.55 -20.06 1.03
C LEU A 204 3.75 -19.31 1.61
N GLN A 205 4.61 -20.02 2.34
CA GLN A 205 5.92 -19.50 2.75
C GLN A 205 6.94 -19.75 1.64
N VAL A 206 7.65 -18.70 1.21
CA VAL A 206 8.70 -18.83 0.20
C VAL A 206 10.03 -18.99 0.92
N ASN A 207 10.60 -20.20 0.89
CA ASN A 207 11.94 -20.46 1.44
C ASN A 207 12.98 -19.55 0.78
N SER A 208 13.88 -18.99 1.61
CA SER A 208 14.59 -17.72 1.44
C SER A 208 15.63 -17.62 0.31
N VAL A 209 15.59 -18.49 -0.69
CA VAL A 209 16.63 -18.53 -1.74
C VAL A 209 16.41 -17.47 -2.84
N CYS A 210 15.25 -16.80 -2.91
CA CYS A 210 14.89 -15.94 -4.05
C CYS A 210 14.71 -14.44 -3.78
N SER A 211 14.98 -13.90 -2.59
CA SER A 211 14.85 -12.46 -2.33
C SER A 211 16.19 -11.73 -2.30
N ASN A 212 16.79 -11.51 -3.47
CA ASN A 212 17.95 -10.61 -3.58
C ASN A 212 17.57 -9.12 -3.65
N TYR A 213 16.28 -8.77 -3.55
CA TYR A 213 15.79 -7.42 -3.83
C TYR A 213 14.62 -7.04 -2.92
N ALA A 214 14.83 -6.02 -2.07
CA ALA A 214 13.75 -5.34 -1.34
C ALA A 214 13.12 -4.25 -2.22
N ALA A 215 11.87 -3.91 -1.94
CA ALA A 215 11.32 -2.64 -2.44
C ALA A 215 12.14 -1.48 -1.83
N TYR A 216 12.76 -0.69 -2.69
CA TYR A 216 13.49 0.52 -2.32
C TYR A 216 12.61 1.73 -2.59
N GLY A 217 12.69 2.73 -1.72
CA GLY A 217 12.08 4.03 -1.97
C GLY A 217 12.76 4.79 -3.09
N PRO A 218 12.25 5.98 -3.45
CA PRO A 218 12.95 6.87 -4.36
C PRO A 218 14.41 6.99 -3.91
N GLU A 219 15.34 6.72 -4.83
CA GLU A 219 16.77 6.98 -4.57
C GLU A 219 16.86 8.42 -4.07
N SER A 220 17.52 8.62 -2.92
CA SER A 220 17.55 9.94 -2.28
C SER A 220 17.90 11.02 -3.30
N PRO A 221 17.26 12.20 -3.28
CA PRO A 221 17.57 13.26 -4.24
C PRO A 221 19.06 13.60 -4.26
N SER A 222 19.75 13.47 -3.12
CA SER A 222 21.20 13.57 -3.00
C SER A 222 21.96 12.53 -3.83
N TRP A 223 21.48 11.29 -3.89
CA TRP A 223 22.06 10.23 -4.71
C TRP A 223 21.83 10.45 -6.20
N MET A 224 20.62 10.86 -6.58
CA MET A 224 20.30 11.24 -7.96
C MET A 224 21.18 12.41 -8.41
N ALA A 225 21.36 13.42 -7.55
CA ALA A 225 22.27 14.53 -7.78
C ALA A 225 23.74 14.07 -7.86
N ALA A 226 24.16 13.11 -7.04
CA ALA A 226 25.51 12.54 -7.09
C ALA A 226 25.76 11.78 -8.42
N ILE A 227 24.79 11.00 -8.91
CA ILE A 227 24.89 10.33 -10.22
C ILE A 227 24.94 11.38 -11.34
N ALA A 228 24.07 12.39 -11.32
CA ALA A 228 24.06 13.45 -12.32
C ALA A 228 25.36 14.26 -12.31
N GLY A 229 25.86 14.58 -11.12
CA GLY A 229 27.15 15.24 -10.92
C GLY A 229 28.31 14.40 -11.44
N PHE A 230 28.33 13.10 -11.13
CA PHE A 230 29.32 12.17 -11.65
C PHE A 230 29.27 12.07 -13.18
N CYS A 231 28.07 11.99 -13.77
CA CYS A 231 27.87 11.98 -15.22
C CYS A 231 28.39 13.27 -15.90
N SER A 232 28.15 14.43 -15.27
CA SER A 232 28.64 15.72 -15.75
C SER A 232 30.18 15.80 -15.68
N ILE A 233 30.79 15.33 -14.58
CA ILE A 233 32.26 15.29 -14.43
C ILE A 233 32.89 14.34 -15.45
N THR A 234 32.35 13.14 -15.64
CA THR A 234 32.89 12.19 -16.63
C THR A 234 32.77 12.72 -18.05
N PHE A 235 31.67 13.41 -18.38
CA PHE A 235 31.50 14.09 -19.65
C PHE A 235 32.58 15.16 -19.88
N LEU A 236 32.85 16.02 -18.90
CA LEU A 236 33.90 17.04 -18.99
C LEU A 236 35.28 16.43 -19.17
N ILE A 237 35.60 15.34 -18.46
CA ILE A 237 36.89 14.64 -18.60
C ILE A 237 37.05 14.09 -20.02
N PHE A 238 36.04 13.41 -20.57
CA PHE A 238 36.10 12.91 -21.94
C PHE A 238 36.24 14.05 -22.95
N LEU A 239 35.55 15.17 -22.76
CA LEU A 239 35.66 16.35 -23.61
C LEU A 239 37.08 16.94 -23.58
N ILE A 240 37.69 17.06 -22.39
CA ILE A 240 39.07 17.52 -22.24
C ILE A 240 40.06 16.55 -22.92
N CYS A 241 39.89 15.23 -22.73
CA CYS A 241 40.73 14.21 -23.36
C CYS A 241 40.65 14.27 -24.88
N PHE A 242 39.45 14.33 -25.44
CA PHE A 242 39.27 14.44 -26.89
C PHE A 242 39.85 15.74 -27.44
N ASN A 243 39.63 16.87 -26.76
CA ASN A 243 40.20 18.14 -27.16
C ASN A 243 41.75 18.12 -27.13
N HIS A 244 42.35 17.48 -26.13
CA HIS A 244 43.80 17.32 -26.06
C HIS A 244 44.35 16.38 -27.15
N ILE A 245 43.63 15.31 -27.50
CA ILE A 245 44.00 14.42 -28.62
C ILE A 245 43.99 15.18 -29.94
N ILE A 246 42.95 15.98 -30.20
CA ILE A 246 42.84 16.82 -31.42
C ILE A 246 43.94 17.89 -31.47
N ILE A 247 44.13 18.65 -30.39
CA ILE A 247 45.14 19.73 -30.33
C ILE A 247 46.56 19.15 -30.40
N SER A 248 46.82 18.00 -29.78
CA SER A 248 48.13 17.34 -29.85
C SER A 248 48.40 16.70 -31.22
N SER A 249 47.36 16.23 -31.92
CA SER A 249 47.44 15.77 -33.30
C SER A 249 47.87 16.91 -34.23
N GLY A 250 47.29 18.11 -34.05
CA GLY A 250 47.67 19.31 -34.81
C GLY A 250 49.09 19.84 -34.54
N LYS A 251 49.72 19.46 -33.42
CA LYS A 251 51.13 19.81 -33.14
C LYS A 251 52.15 18.89 -33.82
N ARG A 252 51.75 17.73 -34.34
CA ARG A 252 52.66 16.78 -35.02
C ARG A 252 52.84 17.04 -36.52
N SER A 253 52.03 17.91 -37.13
CA SER A 253 52.20 18.32 -38.53
C SER A 253 52.48 19.83 -38.63
N LYS A 254 53.74 20.22 -38.87
CA LYS A 254 54.05 21.52 -39.47
C LYS A 254 53.62 21.48 -40.94
N MET A 255 52.36 21.79 -41.25
CA MET A 255 51.92 22.50 -42.46
C MET A 255 50.40 22.75 -42.39
N ASP A 256 50.00 23.96 -42.72
CA ASP A 256 48.65 24.49 -43.02
C ASP A 256 47.50 24.36 -42.02
N LYS A 257 46.93 25.53 -41.68
CA LYS A 257 45.73 25.71 -40.85
C LYS A 257 44.49 25.27 -41.62
N GLU A 258 44.27 23.96 -41.76
CA GLU A 258 42.97 23.45 -42.17
C GLU A 258 41.99 23.55 -40.99
N LYS A 259 40.90 24.29 -41.18
CA LYS A 259 39.83 24.42 -40.19
C LYS A 259 39.20 23.03 -40.00
N THR A 260 39.25 22.51 -38.77
CA THR A 260 38.54 21.28 -38.42
C THR A 260 37.06 21.41 -38.80
N PRO A 261 36.49 20.48 -39.60
CA PRO A 261 35.09 20.55 -39.99
C PRO A 261 34.17 20.50 -38.75
N SER A 262 33.11 21.31 -38.72
CA SER A 262 32.16 21.39 -37.59
C SER A 262 31.60 20.02 -37.19
N TRP A 263 31.33 19.14 -38.17
CA TRP A 263 30.77 17.81 -37.93
C TRP A 263 31.67 16.89 -37.09
N VAL A 264 33.00 17.11 -37.11
CA VAL A 264 33.95 16.35 -36.30
C VAL A 264 33.80 16.70 -34.83
N VAL A 265 33.60 17.98 -34.52
CA VAL A 265 33.36 18.47 -33.16
C VAL A 265 32.03 17.93 -32.63
N ASP A 266 30.98 17.95 -33.46
CA ASP A 266 29.66 17.44 -33.10
C ASP A 266 29.70 15.92 -32.84
N LEU A 267 30.39 15.15 -33.69
CA LEU A 267 30.55 13.69 -33.51
C LEU A 267 31.30 13.36 -32.21
N LEU A 268 32.32 14.15 -31.87
CA LEU A 268 33.08 14.00 -30.63
C LEU A 268 32.27 14.36 -29.39
N LEU A 269 31.44 15.40 -29.46
CA LEU A 269 30.53 15.78 -28.38
C LEU A 269 29.54 14.64 -28.10
N MET A 270 28.97 14.06 -29.16
CA MET A 270 28.07 12.91 -29.05
C MET A 270 28.79 11.67 -28.50
N ALA A 271 30.03 11.39 -28.95
CA ALA A 271 30.82 10.27 -28.44
C ALA A 271 31.17 10.45 -26.93
N ALA A 272 31.57 11.65 -26.52
CA ALA A 272 31.84 11.97 -25.12
C ALA A 272 30.60 11.80 -24.24
N PHE A 273 29.44 12.24 -24.74
CA PHE A 273 28.16 12.09 -24.04
C PHE A 273 27.77 10.62 -23.87
N VAL A 274 27.86 9.82 -24.93
CA VAL A 274 27.56 8.37 -24.87
C VAL A 274 28.50 7.64 -23.91
N LEU A 275 29.80 7.94 -23.94
CA LEU A 275 30.77 7.34 -23.00
C LEU A 275 30.51 7.76 -21.55
N ALA A 276 30.16 9.02 -21.31
CA ALA A 276 29.80 9.50 -19.97
C ALA A 276 28.54 8.79 -19.43
N LEU A 277 27.52 8.60 -20.27
CA LEU A 277 26.32 7.83 -19.92
C LEU A 277 26.65 6.36 -19.64
N ALA A 278 27.49 5.72 -20.45
CA ALA A 278 27.89 4.32 -20.26
C ALA A 278 28.68 4.12 -18.95
N CYS A 279 29.63 5.01 -18.64
CA CYS A 279 30.40 4.97 -17.40
C CYS A 279 29.53 5.22 -16.17
N SER A 280 28.66 6.24 -16.22
CA SER A 280 27.75 6.55 -15.11
C SER A 280 26.74 5.44 -14.86
N ALA A 281 26.17 4.84 -15.92
CA ALA A 281 25.27 3.68 -15.81
C ALA A 281 25.98 2.46 -15.21
N SER A 282 27.23 2.22 -15.60
CA SER A 282 28.04 1.10 -15.09
C SER A 282 28.40 1.27 -13.61
N VAL A 283 28.79 2.48 -13.18
CA VAL A 283 29.08 2.81 -11.77
C VAL A 283 27.80 2.75 -10.94
N ALA A 284 26.69 3.32 -11.42
CA ALA A 284 25.39 3.23 -10.76
C ALA A 284 24.94 1.77 -10.62
N GLY A 285 25.09 0.96 -11.67
CA GLY A 285 24.79 -0.47 -11.67
C GLY A 285 25.65 -1.24 -10.66
N PHE A 286 26.94 -0.96 -10.60
CA PHE A 286 27.86 -1.60 -9.64
C PHE A 286 27.58 -1.20 -8.18
N LEU A 287 27.31 0.08 -7.93
CA LEU A 287 26.96 0.58 -6.59
C LEU A 287 25.60 0.03 -6.14
N ARG A 288 24.64 -0.08 -7.07
CA ARG A 288 23.36 -0.76 -6.84
C ARG A 288 23.61 -2.23 -6.51
N TRP A 289 24.43 -2.94 -7.29
CA TRP A 289 24.77 -4.34 -7.04
C TRP A 289 25.47 -4.58 -5.69
N ARG A 290 26.38 -3.68 -5.27
CA ARG A 290 27.00 -3.74 -3.94
C ARG A 290 26.00 -3.52 -2.80
N ARG A 291 25.05 -2.60 -2.95
CA ARG A 291 23.97 -2.40 -1.98
C ARG A 291 23.08 -3.65 -1.88
N LEU A 292 22.81 -4.29 -3.00
CA LEU A 292 22.00 -5.52 -3.09
C LEU A 292 22.66 -6.75 -2.44
N LYS A 293 24.00 -6.81 -2.38
CA LYS A 293 24.73 -7.88 -1.69
C LYS A 293 24.66 -7.82 -0.16
N LYS A 294 24.25 -6.69 0.42
CA LYS A 294 23.94 -6.61 1.86
C LYS A 294 22.60 -7.32 2.07
N GLY A 295 22.68 -8.63 2.26
CA GLY A 295 21.51 -9.50 2.37
C GLY A 295 20.49 -9.00 3.39
N ILE A 296 19.22 -9.20 3.06
CA ILE A 296 18.10 -8.92 3.97
C ILE A 296 18.16 -9.98 5.08
N PRO A 297 18.09 -9.60 6.37
CA PRO A 297 17.99 -10.56 7.47
C PRO A 297 16.81 -11.50 7.24
N GLN A 298 16.91 -12.76 7.68
CA GLN A 298 15.74 -13.66 7.66
C GLN A 298 14.61 -13.02 8.48
N ILE A 299 13.51 -12.71 7.80
CA ILE A 299 12.30 -12.19 8.42
C ILE A 299 11.48 -13.42 8.83
N SER A 300 11.54 -13.80 10.10
CA SER A 300 10.56 -14.70 10.68
C SER A 300 9.27 -13.92 10.89
N HIS A 301 8.32 -14.09 9.97
CA HIS A 301 6.99 -13.54 10.16
C HIS A 301 6.33 -14.28 11.33
N ARG A 302 5.98 -13.57 12.41
CA ARG A 302 5.09 -14.11 13.44
C ARG A 302 3.80 -14.52 12.76
N GLU A 303 3.56 -15.82 12.60
CA GLU A 303 2.22 -16.29 12.31
C GLU A 303 1.28 -15.64 13.33
N ILE A 304 0.14 -15.14 12.84
CA ILE A 304 -0.95 -14.79 13.73
C ILE A 304 -1.29 -16.13 14.39
N GLU A 305 -0.88 -16.29 15.65
CA GLU A 305 -1.18 -17.47 16.46
C GLU A 305 -2.67 -17.77 16.32
N ALA A 306 -3.00 -19.06 16.25
CA ALA A 306 -4.37 -19.52 16.11
C ALA A 306 -5.27 -18.76 17.10
N LEU A 307 -6.27 -18.08 16.52
CA LEU A 307 -7.26 -17.26 17.20
C LEU A 307 -7.81 -17.97 18.45
N ASP A 308 -7.37 -17.59 19.65
CA ASP A 308 -7.97 -18.08 20.89
C ASP A 308 -9.26 -17.30 21.19
N LEU A 309 -10.32 -17.67 20.48
CA LEU A 309 -11.66 -17.07 20.51
C LEU A 309 -12.46 -17.39 21.79
N CYS A 310 -11.80 -17.87 22.85
CA CYS A 310 -12.43 -18.37 24.07
C CYS A 310 -12.25 -17.46 25.31
N SER A 311 -11.48 -16.37 25.24
CA SER A 311 -11.39 -15.40 26.34
C SER A 311 -12.66 -14.54 26.45
N ASP A 312 -13.10 -14.24 27.68
CA ASP A 312 -14.29 -13.43 27.95
C ASP A 312 -14.09 -11.95 27.54
N GLU A 313 -12.86 -11.44 27.56
CA GLU A 313 -12.51 -10.11 27.04
C GLU A 313 -12.77 -10.02 25.52
N ALA A 314 -12.47 -11.09 24.78
CA ALA A 314 -12.74 -11.16 23.35
C ALA A 314 -14.26 -11.20 23.05
N ARG A 315 -15.09 -11.71 23.98
CA ARG A 315 -16.55 -11.75 23.82
C ARG A 315 -17.16 -10.36 23.90
N ASN A 316 -16.81 -9.59 24.93
CA ASN A 316 -17.31 -8.22 25.11
C ASN A 316 -16.86 -7.28 23.99
N ALA A 317 -15.61 -7.43 23.51
CA ALA A 317 -15.09 -6.68 22.37
C ALA A 317 -15.87 -6.93 21.07
N LEU A 318 -16.37 -8.16 20.91
CA LEU A 318 -17.05 -8.58 19.69
C LEU A 318 -18.53 -8.17 19.66
N GLU A 319 -19.16 -8.03 20.82
CA GLU A 319 -20.55 -7.54 20.96
C GLU A 319 -20.71 -6.07 20.52
N ALA A 320 -19.63 -5.27 20.58
CA ALA A 320 -19.64 -3.89 20.12
C ALA A 320 -19.64 -3.75 18.59
N HIS A 321 -19.46 -4.84 17.85
CA HIS A 321 -19.47 -4.84 16.40
C HIS A 321 -20.77 -5.42 15.83
N GLU A 322 -21.36 -4.73 14.88
CA GLU A 322 -22.69 -5.04 14.35
C GLU A 322 -22.62 -5.66 12.96
N VAL A 323 -23.45 -6.68 12.68
CA VAL A 323 -23.59 -7.31 11.38
C VAL A 323 -25.03 -7.26 10.90
N TYR A 324 -25.22 -6.80 9.67
CA TYR A 324 -26.52 -6.65 9.03
C TYR A 324 -26.53 -7.43 7.71
N PHE A 325 -27.49 -8.34 7.55
CA PHE A 325 -27.73 -9.08 6.32
C PHE A 325 -28.97 -8.57 5.58
N GLY A 326 -28.96 -8.64 4.25
CA GLY A 326 -30.10 -8.31 3.39
C GLY A 326 -30.43 -6.82 3.28
N GLY A 327 -29.62 -5.94 3.89
CA GLY A 327 -29.89 -4.51 3.98
C GLY A 327 -28.72 -3.65 3.50
N ARG A 328 -29.04 -2.45 3.01
CA ARG A 328 -28.05 -1.39 2.76
C ARG A 328 -28.00 -0.44 3.98
N PRO A 329 -26.83 0.18 4.25
CA PRO A 329 -26.72 1.14 5.34
C PRO A 329 -27.64 2.35 5.11
N ASN A 330 -28.37 2.74 6.15
CA ASN A 330 -29.08 4.02 6.18
C ASN A 330 -28.13 5.10 6.71
N PHE A 331 -27.45 5.81 5.80
CA PHE A 331 -26.46 6.81 6.19
C PHE A 331 -27.06 7.96 6.99
N LYS A 332 -28.33 8.33 6.76
CA LYS A 332 -28.98 9.38 7.56
C LYS A 332 -29.07 8.99 9.04
N GLU A 333 -29.44 7.74 9.31
CA GLU A 333 -29.49 7.21 10.67
C GLU A 333 -28.09 7.08 11.29
N ILE A 334 -27.12 6.58 10.52
CA ILE A 334 -25.73 6.44 10.99
C ILE A 334 -25.15 7.80 11.40
N PHE A 335 -25.29 8.81 10.54
CA PHE A 335 -24.79 10.16 10.85
C PHE A 335 -25.55 10.79 12.02
N GLY A 336 -26.87 10.61 12.10
CA GLY A 336 -27.67 11.10 13.22
C GLY A 336 -27.27 10.48 14.56
N LYS A 337 -27.01 9.16 14.59
CA LYS A 337 -26.47 8.46 15.78
C LYS A 337 -25.09 8.99 16.15
N LEU A 338 -24.18 9.09 15.17
CA LEU A 338 -22.82 9.55 15.41
C LEU A 338 -22.77 11.00 15.90
N ARG A 339 -23.67 11.87 15.44
CA ARG A 339 -23.81 13.24 15.95
C ARG A 339 -24.19 13.25 17.43
N ASN A 340 -25.13 12.40 17.84
CA ASN A 340 -25.59 12.34 19.23
C ASN A 340 -24.53 11.76 20.18
N GLU A 341 -23.67 10.86 19.67
CA GLU A 341 -22.57 10.26 20.42
C GLU A 341 -21.32 11.17 20.49
N SER A 342 -21.17 12.07 19.52
CA SER A 342 -20.03 12.98 19.45
C SER A 342 -20.43 14.30 20.10
N ASP A 343 -19.95 14.59 21.31
CA ASP A 343 -20.20 15.82 22.08
C ASP A 343 -19.62 17.11 21.43
N GLY A 344 -19.99 17.41 20.18
CA GLY A 344 -19.52 18.58 19.43
C GLY A 344 -18.16 18.42 18.73
N SER A 345 -17.61 17.21 18.69
CA SER A 345 -16.31 16.92 18.06
C SER A 345 -16.34 17.04 16.53
N ASN A 346 -15.19 17.35 15.93
CA ASN A 346 -15.03 17.35 14.47
C ASN A 346 -14.92 15.92 13.94
N ILE A 347 -15.82 15.54 13.02
CA ILE A 347 -15.91 14.19 12.46
C ILE A 347 -15.39 14.19 11.03
N GLY A 348 -14.35 13.41 10.77
CA GLY A 348 -13.83 13.16 9.43
C GLY A 348 -14.55 11.98 8.78
N VAL A 349 -15.24 12.21 7.66
CA VAL A 349 -15.91 11.15 6.90
C VAL A 349 -15.06 10.80 5.69
N LEU A 350 -14.48 9.60 5.67
CA LEU A 350 -13.72 9.10 4.52
C LEU A 350 -14.49 7.98 3.82
N VAL A 351 -14.66 8.08 2.50
CA VAL A 351 -15.44 7.12 1.72
C VAL A 351 -14.64 6.56 0.57
N CYS A 352 -14.64 5.22 0.43
CA CYS A 352 -13.99 4.50 -0.66
C CYS A 352 -14.86 3.33 -1.13
N GLY A 353 -15.29 3.34 -2.39
CA GLY A 353 -16.16 2.30 -2.96
C GLY A 353 -16.96 2.78 -4.16
N PRO A 354 -18.07 2.09 -4.50
CA PRO A 354 -18.90 2.41 -5.68
C PRO A 354 -19.44 3.85 -5.67
N GLU A 355 -19.57 4.47 -6.84
CA GLU A 355 -20.02 5.87 -6.97
C GLU A 355 -21.36 6.14 -6.30
N SER A 356 -22.34 5.26 -6.52
CA SER A 356 -23.66 5.38 -5.90
C SER A 356 -23.60 5.43 -4.36
N MET A 357 -22.63 4.72 -3.76
CA MET A 357 -22.44 4.74 -2.31
C MET A 357 -21.76 6.04 -1.88
N LYS A 358 -20.74 6.50 -2.61
CA LYS A 358 -20.06 7.78 -2.36
C LYS A 358 -21.05 8.95 -2.41
N GLU A 359 -21.89 9.00 -3.44
CA GLU A 359 -22.95 10.01 -3.58
C GLU A 359 -23.95 9.96 -2.42
N SER A 360 -24.39 8.76 -2.01
CA SER A 360 -25.32 8.60 -0.89
C SER A 360 -24.73 9.10 0.43
N VAL A 361 -23.44 8.82 0.69
CA VAL A 361 -22.75 9.32 1.88
C VAL A 361 -22.53 10.83 1.80
N ALA A 362 -22.17 11.36 0.64
CA ALA A 362 -21.99 12.79 0.44
C ALA A 362 -23.30 13.56 0.66
N LEU A 363 -24.43 13.04 0.18
CA LEU A 363 -25.76 13.60 0.40
C LEU A 363 -26.15 13.57 1.88
N ALA A 364 -25.93 12.45 2.58
CA ALA A 364 -26.19 12.35 4.01
C ALA A 364 -25.32 13.33 4.82
N CYS A 365 -24.01 13.40 4.49
CA CYS A 365 -23.08 14.34 5.10
C CYS A 365 -23.52 15.79 4.90
N LYS A 366 -23.93 16.15 3.67
CA LYS A 366 -24.44 17.48 3.36
C LYS A 366 -25.73 17.79 4.12
N GLN A 367 -26.70 16.88 4.16
CA GLN A 367 -27.96 17.11 4.86
C GLN A 367 -27.76 17.32 6.36
N GLU A 368 -26.89 16.54 6.99
CA GLU A 368 -26.60 16.67 8.42
C GLU A 368 -25.70 17.88 8.73
N SER A 369 -24.92 18.36 7.74
CA SER A 369 -24.14 19.60 7.84
C SER A 369 -24.95 20.86 7.51
N ASP A 370 -25.98 20.78 6.66
CA ASP A 370 -26.79 21.92 6.21
C ASP A 370 -27.96 22.25 7.16
N CYS A 371 -28.18 21.46 8.23
CA CYS A 371 -29.09 21.80 9.35
C CYS A 371 -28.59 23.02 10.19
N PHE A 372 -27.82 23.90 9.56
CA PHE A 372 -26.93 24.91 10.09
C PHE A 372 -27.60 26.27 10.30
N ASN A 373 -28.72 26.28 11.03
CA ASN A 373 -29.33 27.56 11.45
C ASN A 373 -29.72 27.64 12.92
N ALA A 374 -29.34 26.69 13.78
CA ALA A 374 -29.57 26.83 15.21
C ALA A 374 -28.50 26.13 16.06
N LYS A 375 -27.61 26.95 16.65
CA LYS A 375 -26.67 26.67 17.76
C LYS A 375 -25.28 26.17 17.40
N ARG A 376 -24.31 26.82 18.06
CA ARG A 376 -22.85 26.84 17.81
C ARG A 376 -22.10 25.67 18.47
N THR A 377 -22.79 24.61 18.87
CA THR A 377 -22.30 23.56 19.78
C THR A 377 -22.39 22.14 19.20
N GLU A 378 -22.67 21.99 17.90
CA GLU A 378 -22.91 20.68 17.29
C GLU A 378 -21.74 20.23 16.39
N SER A 379 -21.56 18.91 16.31
CA SER A 379 -20.48 18.20 15.61
C SER A 379 -20.47 18.49 14.11
N CYS A 380 -19.31 18.86 13.57
CA CYS A 380 -19.14 19.19 12.15
C CYS A 380 -18.63 17.97 11.36
N PHE A 381 -19.31 17.60 10.27
CA PHE A 381 -18.89 16.53 9.38
C PHE A 381 -18.07 17.09 8.21
N THR A 382 -16.87 16.56 7.98
CA THR A 382 -16.08 16.90 6.79
C THR A 382 -15.94 15.68 5.89
N PHE A 383 -16.47 15.77 4.67
CA PHE A 383 -16.43 14.70 3.68
C PHE A 383 -15.10 14.64 2.91
N HIS A 384 -14.55 13.43 2.77
CA HIS A 384 -13.38 13.10 1.97
C HIS A 384 -13.70 11.87 1.13
N THR A 385 -13.43 11.96 -0.17
CA THR A 385 -13.45 10.80 -1.05
C THR A 385 -12.03 10.30 -1.26
N LEU A 386 -11.83 9.00 -1.08
CA LEU A 386 -10.62 8.34 -1.52
C LEU A 386 -10.93 7.65 -2.85
N ASN A 387 -10.33 8.15 -3.92
CA ASN A 387 -10.42 7.55 -5.24
C ASN A 387 -9.09 6.88 -5.54
N PHE A 388 -9.12 5.55 -5.67
CA PHE A 388 -8.02 4.78 -6.24
C PHE A 388 -8.55 4.20 -7.54
N THR A 389 -8.03 4.67 -8.67
CA THR A 389 -8.29 4.07 -9.97
C THR A 389 -7.72 2.66 -9.95
N LEU A 390 -8.58 1.65 -9.97
CA LEU A 390 -8.24 0.26 -10.27
C LEU A 390 -8.05 0.07 -11.77
#